data_AF-A0A1H3UZU5-F1
#
_entry.id   AF-A0A1H3UZU5-F1
#
_cell.length_a   1.000
_cell.length_b   1.000
_cell.length_c   1.000
_cell.angle_alpha   90.00
_cell.angle_beta   90.00
_cell.angle_gamma   90.00
#
_symmetry.space_group_name_H-M   'P 1'
#
loop_
_entity.id
_entity.type
_entity.pdbx_description
1 polymer ?
#
loop_
_entity_poly.entity_id
_entity_poly.type
_entity_poly.pdbx_seq_one_letter_code
_entity_poly.pdbx_strand_id
1 'polypeptide(L)'
;MHPPVYSTLFSCLYNEPEPVGHLGRGSHYSVFRSVEWLDVTRSPLKVPQIHDFAVIWDEDHDTRIIETIEAIYMAGLLSPIQFIGERKGTLTVIVAAKFYFSGTDADIQAYERELQKICDNSSHGDPWPVDLGMFDRSPGFPTHQTELHGLISAEEHRVITYLRNIDSLWQLGTKPFIANTRLNTFPPLPSIPQAPPLATPSLFSKT
;
A
#
# COMPACT_ATOMS: atom_id res chain seq x y z
N MET A 1 5.90 -1.65 25.53
CA MET A 1 6.60 -0.79 24.56
C MET A 1 5.57 -0.47 23.49
N HIS A 2 5.23 0.81 23.27
CA HIS A 2 4.32 1.17 22.18
C HIS A 2 5.07 1.07 20.86
N PRO A 3 4.47 0.53 19.79
CA PRO A 3 5.10 0.55 18.47
C PRO A 3 5.34 2.00 18.04
N PRO A 4 6.45 2.30 17.34
CA PRO A 4 6.71 3.61 16.78
C PRO A 4 5.55 4.04 15.87
N VAL A 5 5.17 5.32 15.96
CA VAL A 5 4.20 5.92 15.06
C VAL A 5 4.95 6.43 13.85
N TYR A 6 4.98 5.63 12.78
CA TYR A 6 5.65 5.99 11.53
C TYR A 6 4.86 6.99 10.69
N SER A 7 3.54 6.85 10.65
CA SER A 7 2.67 7.51 9.70
C SER A 7 1.38 7.96 10.37
N THR A 8 0.77 9.02 9.84
CA THR A 8 -0.58 9.44 10.23
C THR A 8 -1.67 8.85 9.34
N LEU A 9 -1.30 8.27 8.19
CA LEU A 9 -2.19 7.67 7.22
C LEU A 9 -2.31 6.14 7.39
N PHE A 10 -1.29 5.50 7.97
CA PHE A 10 -1.21 4.05 8.11
C PHE A 10 -1.28 3.59 9.56
N SER A 11 -1.93 2.45 9.77
CA SER A 11 -1.82 1.70 11.02
C SER A 11 -0.65 0.73 10.94
N CYS A 12 0.34 0.85 11.82
CA CYS A 12 1.40 -0.16 11.96
C CYS A 12 0.85 -1.38 12.72
N LEU A 13 0.67 -2.50 12.02
CA LEU A 13 0.16 -3.75 12.59
C LEU A 13 1.26 -4.54 13.30
N TYR A 14 2.48 -4.45 12.76
CA TYR A 14 3.65 -5.14 13.27
C TYR A 14 4.90 -4.33 12.96
N ASN A 15 5.81 -4.34 13.92
CA ASN A 15 7.11 -3.72 13.80
C ASN A 15 8.16 -4.67 14.34
N GLU A 16 9.03 -5.18 13.47
CA GLU A 16 10.27 -5.82 13.88
C GLU A 16 11.31 -4.71 14.03
N PRO A 17 11.75 -4.36 15.25
CA PRO A 17 12.62 -3.20 15.44
C PRO A 17 14.08 -3.46 15.02
N GLU A 18 14.49 -4.73 14.96
CA GLU A 18 15.85 -5.16 14.65
C GLU A 18 15.84 -6.49 13.91
N PRO A 19 16.89 -6.79 13.11
CA PRO A 19 16.97 -8.00 12.30
C PRO A 19 16.95 -9.28 13.13
N VAL A 20 16.10 -10.23 12.74
CA VAL A 20 16.15 -11.59 13.27
C VAL A 20 17.01 -12.48 12.38
N GLY A 21 18.17 -12.89 12.89
CA GLY A 21 19.10 -13.77 12.18
C GLY A 21 20.01 -13.03 11.20
N HIS A 22 20.30 -13.65 10.05
CA HIS A 22 21.35 -13.21 9.12
C HIS A 22 20.88 -13.22 7.66
N LEU A 23 19.67 -12.72 7.40
CA LEU A 23 19.22 -12.46 6.03
C LEU A 23 19.65 -11.05 5.61
N GLY A 24 20.25 -10.93 4.42
CA GLY A 24 20.77 -9.65 3.95
C GLY A 24 21.89 -9.13 4.84
N ARG A 25 21.87 -7.82 5.10
CA ARG A 25 22.82 -7.12 5.98
C ARG A 25 22.22 -6.70 7.31
N GLY A 26 21.03 -7.21 7.60
CA GLY A 26 20.19 -6.74 8.70
C GLY A 26 18.77 -6.50 8.21
N SER A 27 18.24 -7.39 7.36
CA SER A 27 16.91 -7.18 6.82
C SER A 27 15.85 -7.56 7.86
N HIS A 28 14.85 -6.69 8.00
CA HIS A 28 13.69 -6.86 8.87
C HIS A 28 12.49 -6.18 8.23
N TYR A 29 11.32 -6.17 8.88
CA TYR A 29 10.12 -5.64 8.26
C TYR A 29 9.11 -5.06 9.26
N SER A 30 8.30 -4.16 8.74
CA SER A 30 7.09 -3.68 9.40
C SER A 30 5.90 -3.87 8.49
N VAL A 31 4.73 -4.12 9.07
CA VAL A 31 3.48 -4.32 8.34
C VAL A 31 2.55 -3.16 8.61
N PHE A 32 2.06 -2.56 7.54
CA PHE A 32 1.19 -1.40 7.56
C PHE A 32 -0.16 -1.73 6.94
N ARG A 33 -1.17 -0.99 7.38
CA ARG A 33 -2.54 -1.09 6.92
C ARG A 33 -3.11 0.27 6.55
N SER A 34 -3.85 0.29 5.45
CA SER A 34 -4.67 1.42 5.01
C SER A 34 -6.04 0.95 4.50
N VAL A 35 -6.90 1.93 4.21
CA VAL A 35 -8.15 1.72 3.45
C VAL A 35 -7.85 1.97 1.98
N GLU A 36 -8.34 1.11 1.09
CA GLU A 36 -8.08 1.18 -0.34
C GLU A 36 -9.39 1.08 -1.15
N TRP A 37 -9.47 1.90 -2.19
CA TRP A 37 -10.63 2.04 -3.09
C TRP A 37 -10.37 1.45 -4.47
N LEU A 38 -9.15 1.00 -4.74
CA LEU A 38 -8.80 0.27 -5.96
C LEU A 38 -8.49 -1.19 -5.63
N ASP A 39 -9.02 -2.12 -6.42
CA ASP A 39 -8.68 -3.53 -6.25
C ASP A 39 -7.23 -3.82 -6.66
N VAL A 40 -6.80 -5.08 -6.53
CA VAL A 40 -5.45 -5.52 -6.92
C VAL A 40 -5.11 -5.30 -8.41
N THR A 41 -6.10 -5.11 -9.28
CA THR A 41 -5.90 -4.76 -10.69
C THR A 41 -6.07 -3.25 -10.96
N ARG A 42 -6.13 -2.46 -9.88
CA ARG A 42 -6.39 -1.02 -9.87
C ARG A 42 -7.79 -0.62 -10.38
N SER A 43 -8.75 -1.54 -10.38
CA SER A 43 -10.14 -1.24 -10.75
C SER A 43 -10.88 -0.58 -9.58
N PRO A 44 -11.70 0.46 -9.80
CA PRO A 44 -12.46 1.09 -8.73
C PRO A 44 -13.43 0.15 -8.02
N LEU A 45 -13.44 0.23 -6.69
CA LEU A 45 -14.32 -0.53 -5.82
C LEU A 45 -15.56 0.28 -5.42
N LYS A 46 -16.72 -0.39 -5.31
CA LYS A 46 -17.95 0.21 -4.78
C LYS A 46 -17.92 0.39 -3.25
N VAL A 47 -17.20 -0.48 -2.57
CA VAL A 47 -17.02 -0.51 -1.11
C VAL A 47 -15.53 -0.71 -0.88
N PRO A 48 -14.89 0.06 0.02
CA PRO A 48 -13.46 -0.01 0.17
C PRO A 48 -13.03 -1.36 0.76
N GLN A 49 -11.78 -1.71 0.48
CA GLN A 49 -11.09 -2.85 1.05
C GLN A 49 -10.02 -2.38 2.04
N ILE A 50 -9.50 -3.33 2.81
CA ILE A 50 -8.31 -3.14 3.62
C ILE A 50 -7.11 -3.54 2.77
N HIS A 51 -6.06 -2.72 2.78
CA HIS A 51 -4.80 -3.02 2.14
C HIS A 51 -3.71 -3.15 3.19
N ASP A 52 -3.17 -4.37 3.33
CA ASP A 52 -1.98 -4.61 4.14
C ASP A 52 -0.75 -4.74 3.24
N PHE A 53 0.34 -4.04 3.56
CA PHE A 53 1.61 -4.13 2.84
C PHE A 53 2.77 -4.17 3.83
N ALA A 54 3.90 -4.72 3.40
CA ALA A 54 5.11 -4.80 4.20
C ALA A 54 6.15 -3.81 3.71
N VAL A 55 6.72 -3.03 4.63
CA VAL A 55 7.96 -2.29 4.38
C VAL A 55 9.12 -3.18 4.80
N ILE A 56 10.05 -3.43 3.88
CA ILE A 56 11.28 -4.16 4.14
C ILE A 56 12.38 -3.14 4.42
N TRP A 57 12.99 -3.28 5.58
CA TRP A 57 14.09 -2.44 6.04
C TRP A 57 15.42 -3.14 5.73
N ASP A 58 16.44 -2.39 5.28
CA ASP A 58 17.83 -2.86 5.29
C ASP A 58 18.54 -2.38 6.58
N GLU A 59 19.88 -2.41 6.62
CA GLU A 59 20.64 -2.19 7.86
C GLU A 59 20.44 -0.84 8.57
N ASP A 60 20.02 0.20 7.85
CA ASP A 60 19.91 1.57 8.36
C ASP A 60 18.48 1.98 8.76
N HIS A 61 17.48 1.14 8.47
CA HIS A 61 16.08 1.40 8.77
C HIS A 61 15.64 2.81 8.32
N ASP A 62 15.92 3.17 7.05
CA ASP A 62 15.62 4.52 6.55
C ASP A 62 14.11 4.83 6.55
N THR A 63 13.65 5.52 7.59
CA THR A 63 12.23 5.86 7.77
C THR A 63 11.71 6.90 6.78
N ARG A 64 12.60 7.57 6.02
CA ARG A 64 12.19 8.56 5.00
C ARG A 64 11.29 7.96 3.92
N ILE A 65 11.41 6.64 3.69
CA ILE A 65 10.53 5.91 2.77
C ILE A 65 9.05 6.02 3.15
N ILE A 66 8.73 6.23 4.43
CA ILE A 66 7.34 6.34 4.88
C ILE A 66 6.65 7.55 4.27
N GLU A 67 7.33 8.71 4.19
CA GLU A 67 6.78 9.91 3.53
C GLU A 67 6.51 9.66 2.04
N THR A 68 7.42 8.94 1.37
CA THR A 68 7.23 8.51 -0.03
C THR A 68 6.02 7.59 -0.19
N ILE A 69 5.83 6.64 0.73
CA ILE A 69 4.69 5.72 0.69
C ILE A 69 3.37 6.47 0.98
N GLU A 70 3.38 7.46 1.88
CA GLU A 70 2.24 8.34 2.09
C GLU A 70 1.88 9.12 0.81
N ALA A 71 2.88 9.63 0.09
CA ALA A 71 2.65 10.30 -1.20
C ALA A 71 2.11 9.34 -2.28
N ILE A 72 2.64 8.10 -2.36
CA ILE A 72 2.11 7.02 -3.21
C ILE A 72 0.64 6.75 -2.90
N TYR A 73 0.29 6.67 -1.62
CA TYR A 73 -1.09 6.47 -1.18
C TYR A 73 -2.00 7.63 -1.57
N MET A 74 -1.57 8.86 -1.31
CA MET A 74 -2.34 10.06 -1.65
C MET A 74 -2.52 10.25 -3.17
N ALA A 75 -1.63 9.68 -3.98
CA ALA A 75 -1.74 9.65 -5.43
C ALA A 75 -2.66 8.51 -5.97
N GLY A 76 -3.20 7.64 -5.10
CA GLY A 76 -3.98 6.47 -5.52
C GLY A 76 -3.12 5.38 -6.19
N LEU A 77 -1.85 5.28 -5.78
CA LEU A 77 -0.89 4.33 -6.34
C LEU A 77 -0.55 3.16 -5.39
N LEU A 78 -1.11 3.13 -4.18
CA LEU A 78 -0.76 2.12 -3.18
C LEU A 78 -1.16 0.71 -3.62
N SER A 79 -2.42 0.46 -4.01
CA SER A 79 -2.73 -0.77 -4.75
C SER A 79 -1.98 -0.78 -6.09
N PRO A 80 -1.16 -1.80 -6.39
CA PRO A 80 -1.24 -3.19 -5.90
C PRO A 80 0.01 -3.68 -5.12
N ILE A 81 0.68 -2.77 -4.41
CA ILE A 81 1.93 -3.02 -3.70
C ILE A 81 1.74 -4.07 -2.59
N GLN A 82 2.63 -5.05 -2.53
CA GLN A 82 2.70 -6.02 -1.42
C GLN A 82 3.91 -5.78 -0.54
N PHE A 83 5.07 -5.52 -1.16
CA PHE A 83 6.30 -5.19 -0.48
C PHE A 83 6.89 -3.91 -1.05
N ILE A 84 7.54 -3.13 -0.21
CA ILE A 84 8.24 -1.92 -0.60
C ILE A 84 9.45 -1.73 0.31
N GLY A 85 10.55 -1.24 -0.23
CA GLY A 85 11.77 -1.01 0.56
C GLY A 85 12.72 -0.08 -0.17
N GLU A 86 13.51 0.65 0.58
CA GLU A 86 14.61 1.46 0.06
C GLU A 86 15.90 0.69 0.32
N ARG A 87 16.76 0.63 -0.70
CA ARG A 87 18.08 0.07 -0.56
C ARG A 87 19.05 0.67 -1.58
N LYS A 88 20.19 1.15 -1.09
CA LYS A 88 21.29 1.70 -1.92
C LYS A 88 20.86 2.88 -2.81
N GLY A 89 19.91 3.68 -2.33
CA GLY A 89 19.34 4.80 -3.07
C GLY A 89 18.29 4.40 -4.09
N THR A 90 17.75 3.17 -4.05
CA THR A 90 16.69 2.71 -4.95
C THR A 90 15.44 2.34 -4.15
N LEU A 91 14.29 2.84 -4.57
CA LEU A 91 12.99 2.39 -4.07
C LEU A 91 12.57 1.14 -4.85
N THR A 92 12.60 -0.02 -4.21
CA THR A 92 12.08 -1.25 -4.80
C THR A 92 10.63 -1.45 -4.40
N VAL A 93 9.75 -1.58 -5.40
CA VAL A 93 8.30 -1.78 -5.21
C VAL A 93 7.92 -3.14 -5.79
N ILE A 94 7.38 -4.03 -4.96
CA ILE A 94 6.94 -5.36 -5.38
C ILE A 94 5.41 -5.42 -5.34
N VAL A 95 4.81 -5.55 -6.52
CA VAL A 95 3.36 -5.63 -6.70
C VAL A 95 2.88 -7.07 -6.79
N ALA A 96 1.58 -7.29 -6.59
CA ALA A 96 0.98 -8.59 -6.83
C ALA A 96 1.11 -8.99 -8.31
N ALA A 97 1.57 -10.22 -8.58
CA ALA A 97 1.66 -10.77 -9.94
C ALA A 97 0.32 -10.67 -10.71
N LYS A 98 -0.82 -10.77 -10.00
CA LYS A 98 -2.14 -10.58 -10.60
C LYS A 98 -2.32 -9.21 -11.28
N PHE A 99 -1.76 -8.13 -10.71
CA PHE A 99 -1.75 -6.83 -11.38
C PHE A 99 -0.94 -6.90 -12.66
N TYR A 100 0.30 -7.40 -12.52
CA TYR A 100 1.29 -7.48 -13.59
C TYR A 100 0.75 -8.21 -14.82
N PHE A 101 0.05 -9.33 -14.63
CA PHE A 101 -0.54 -10.12 -15.72
C PHE A 101 -1.96 -9.70 -16.14
N SER A 102 -2.58 -8.75 -15.46
CA SER A 102 -3.91 -8.23 -15.83
C SER A 102 -3.85 -7.02 -16.76
N GLY A 103 -2.75 -6.26 -16.73
CA GLY A 103 -2.52 -5.08 -17.56
C GLY A 103 -1.70 -5.38 -18.81
N THR A 104 -1.52 -4.36 -19.63
CA THR A 104 -0.53 -4.35 -20.72
C THR A 104 0.82 -3.85 -20.22
N ASP A 105 1.91 -4.14 -20.94
CA ASP A 105 3.23 -3.58 -20.64
C ASP A 105 3.20 -2.03 -20.55
N ALA A 106 2.35 -1.39 -21.35
CA ALA A 106 2.16 0.06 -21.31
C ALA A 106 1.53 0.54 -20.00
N ASP A 107 0.61 -0.23 -19.41
CA ASP A 107 -0.01 0.07 -18.12
C ASP A 107 1.01 -0.08 -16.97
N ILE A 108 1.83 -1.12 -17.02
CA ILE A 108 2.91 -1.35 -16.04
C ILE A 108 3.93 -0.22 -16.09
N GLN A 109 4.41 0.13 -17.28
CA GLN A 109 5.34 1.25 -17.47
C GLN A 109 4.71 2.60 -17.08
N ALA A 110 3.40 2.79 -17.31
CA ALA A 110 2.71 4.00 -16.87
C ALA A 110 2.67 4.08 -15.34
N TYR A 111 2.34 2.97 -14.67
CA TYR A 111 2.35 2.88 -13.21
C TYR A 111 3.75 3.17 -12.63
N GLU A 112 4.78 2.55 -13.17
CA GLU A 112 6.18 2.79 -12.77
C GLU A 112 6.59 4.25 -12.96
N ARG A 113 6.23 4.89 -14.08
CA ARG A 113 6.49 6.33 -14.31
C ARG A 113 5.81 7.23 -13.29
N GLU A 114 4.59 6.90 -12.87
CA GLU A 114 3.91 7.69 -11.83
C GLU A 114 4.59 7.52 -10.46
N LEU A 115 5.05 6.32 -10.12
CA LEU A 115 5.88 6.09 -8.92
C LEU A 115 7.19 6.89 -9.00
N GLN A 116 7.87 6.89 -10.15
CA GLN A 116 9.10 7.64 -10.35
C GLN A 116 8.89 9.14 -10.15
N LYS A 117 7.81 9.71 -10.69
CA LYS A 117 7.47 11.13 -10.47
C LYS A 117 7.31 11.49 -9.00
N ILE A 118 6.80 10.58 -8.18
CA ILE A 118 6.69 10.82 -6.73
C ILE A 118 8.08 10.87 -6.10
N CYS A 119 8.96 9.91 -6.46
CA CYS A 119 10.32 9.85 -5.92
C CYS A 119 11.19 11.03 -6.37
N ASP A 120 11.01 11.51 -7.61
CA ASP A 120 11.70 12.69 -8.15
C ASP A 120 11.34 13.98 -7.38
N ASN A 121 10.16 14.01 -6.74
CA ASN A 121 9.66 15.15 -5.96
C ASN A 121 9.78 14.92 -4.44
N SER A 122 10.66 14.01 -4.00
CA SER A 122 10.87 13.70 -2.59
C SER A 122 11.24 14.94 -1.76
N SER A 123 10.64 15.08 -0.59
CA SER A 123 10.86 16.14 0.40
C SER A 123 12.31 16.21 0.91
N HIS A 124 13.08 15.13 0.75
CA HIS A 124 14.42 14.99 1.31
C HIS A 124 15.55 15.39 0.34
N GLY A 125 15.22 15.79 -0.90
CA GLY A 125 16.19 16.32 -1.87
C GLY A 125 17.02 15.28 -2.63
N ASP A 126 16.96 14.01 -2.23
CA ASP A 126 17.60 12.90 -2.93
C ASP A 126 16.54 12.10 -3.69
N PRO A 127 16.56 12.09 -5.05
CA PRO A 127 15.64 11.26 -5.81
C PRO A 127 16.08 9.80 -5.75
N TRP A 128 15.12 8.91 -5.47
CA TRP A 128 15.33 7.47 -5.59
C TRP A 128 14.81 6.96 -6.94
N PRO A 129 15.63 6.34 -7.80
CA PRO A 129 15.12 5.49 -8.87
C PRO A 129 14.15 4.44 -8.31
N VAL A 130 13.08 4.17 -9.06
CA VAL A 130 12.11 3.13 -8.75
C VAL A 130 12.43 1.89 -9.56
N ASP A 131 12.51 0.75 -8.89
CA ASP A 131 12.51 -0.57 -9.52
C ASP A 131 11.19 -1.28 -9.20
N LEU A 132 10.43 -1.63 -10.24
CA LEU A 132 9.15 -2.32 -10.11
C LEU A 132 9.31 -3.83 -10.37
N GLY A 133 9.03 -4.63 -9.35
CA GLY A 133 9.01 -6.09 -9.40
C GLY A 133 7.64 -6.68 -9.11
N MET A 134 7.54 -8.01 -9.19
CA MET A 134 6.29 -8.72 -8.89
C MET A 134 6.50 -9.89 -7.93
N PHE A 135 5.46 -10.20 -7.17
CA PHE A 135 5.42 -11.35 -6.26
C PHE A 135 4.24 -12.26 -6.60
N ASP A 136 4.55 -13.54 -6.83
CA ASP A 136 3.54 -14.57 -7.06
C ASP A 136 3.28 -15.38 -5.78
N ARG A 137 2.02 -15.31 -5.31
CA ARG A 137 1.53 -16.00 -4.12
C ARG A 137 1.17 -17.46 -4.40
N SER A 138 1.18 -17.89 -5.65
CA SER A 138 0.72 -19.23 -6.01
C SER A 138 1.55 -20.30 -5.27
N PRO A 139 0.88 -21.32 -4.68
CA PRO A 139 1.57 -22.44 -4.05
C PRO A 139 2.14 -23.34 -5.14
N GLY A 140 3.33 -22.99 -5.63
CA GLY A 140 4.01 -23.71 -6.69
C GLY A 140 5.51 -23.50 -6.65
N PHE A 141 6.25 -24.54 -7.05
CA PHE A 141 7.62 -24.44 -7.50
C PHE A 141 7.66 -24.93 -8.96
N PRO A 142 8.34 -24.20 -9.85
CA PRO A 142 9.12 -23.00 -9.58
C PRO A 142 8.27 -21.74 -9.44
N THR A 143 8.75 -20.78 -8.64
CA THR A 143 8.25 -19.39 -8.63
C THR A 143 8.72 -18.70 -9.90
N HIS A 144 8.16 -19.08 -11.05
CA HIS A 144 8.58 -18.53 -12.35
C HIS A 144 8.18 -17.05 -12.53
N GLN A 145 7.49 -16.45 -11.56
CA GLN A 145 6.79 -15.17 -11.72
C GLN A 145 7.07 -14.23 -10.53
N THR A 146 8.26 -14.34 -9.92
CA THR A 146 8.68 -13.45 -8.83
C THR A 146 9.96 -12.74 -9.23
N GLU A 147 9.91 -11.42 -9.22
CA GLU A 147 11.01 -10.52 -9.61
C GLU A 147 11.21 -9.53 -8.45
N LEU A 148 12.35 -9.62 -7.76
CA LEU A 148 12.57 -8.93 -6.48
C LEU A 148 13.53 -7.74 -6.53
N HIS A 149 14.18 -7.50 -7.67
CA HIS A 149 15.03 -6.33 -7.96
C HIS A 149 16.03 -5.94 -6.85
N GLY A 150 16.53 -6.92 -6.10
CA GLY A 150 17.52 -6.64 -5.05
C GLY A 150 16.97 -5.98 -3.78
N LEU A 151 15.66 -6.08 -3.52
CA LEU A 151 14.97 -5.62 -2.31
C LEU A 151 15.73 -6.01 -1.02
N ILE A 152 16.34 -7.20 -1.00
CA ILE A 152 17.19 -7.68 0.09
C ILE A 152 18.53 -8.16 -0.48
N SER A 153 19.64 -7.85 0.22
CA SER A 153 21.00 -8.26 -0.14
C SER A 153 21.31 -9.75 0.10
N ALA A 154 20.53 -10.68 -0.44
CA ALA A 154 20.73 -12.12 -0.26
C ALA A 154 20.40 -12.92 -1.52
N GLU A 155 20.75 -14.21 -1.51
CA GLU A 155 20.36 -15.15 -2.55
C GLU A 155 18.85 -15.17 -2.75
N GLU A 156 18.41 -15.07 -4.01
CA GLU A 156 17.00 -14.84 -4.37
C GLU A 156 16.04 -15.85 -3.73
N HIS A 157 16.37 -17.14 -3.75
CA HIS A 157 15.53 -18.18 -3.13
C HIS A 157 15.32 -17.98 -1.62
N ARG A 158 16.30 -17.41 -0.90
CA ARG A 158 16.17 -17.08 0.53
C ARG A 158 15.24 -15.89 0.72
N VAL A 159 15.36 -14.88 -0.16
CA VAL A 159 14.48 -13.72 -0.15
C VAL A 159 13.04 -14.12 -0.44
N ILE A 160 12.80 -14.91 -1.49
CA ILE A 160 11.46 -15.45 -1.82
C ILE A 160 10.87 -16.22 -0.63
N THR A 161 11.66 -17.08 0.03
CA THR A 161 11.21 -17.84 1.21
C THR A 161 10.81 -16.90 2.35
N TYR A 162 11.61 -15.86 2.60
CA TYR A 162 11.34 -14.88 3.63
C TYR A 162 10.06 -14.07 3.35
N LEU A 163 9.91 -13.54 2.13
CA LEU A 163 8.72 -12.78 1.73
C LEU A 163 7.46 -13.64 1.72
N ARG A 164 7.55 -14.91 1.31
CA ARG A 164 6.45 -15.89 1.44
C ARG A 164 6.04 -16.12 2.89
N ASN A 165 6.99 -16.18 3.81
CA ASN A 165 6.68 -16.32 5.23
C ASN A 165 5.94 -15.07 5.74
N ILE A 166 6.40 -13.87 5.40
CA ILE A 166 5.70 -12.62 5.73
C ILE A 166 4.27 -12.65 5.16
N ASP A 167 4.10 -12.96 3.88
CA ASP A 167 2.77 -13.02 3.27
C ASP A 167 1.87 -14.09 3.90
N SER A 168 2.43 -15.23 4.30
CA SER A 168 1.69 -16.30 4.99
C SER A 168 1.17 -15.86 6.35
N LEU A 169 1.91 -15.01 7.06
CA LEU A 169 1.51 -14.47 8.37
C LEU A 169 0.47 -13.36 8.24
N TRP A 170 0.59 -12.49 7.23
CA TRP A 170 -0.16 -11.23 7.17
C TRP A 170 -1.24 -11.17 6.09
N GLN A 171 -1.17 -12.06 5.10
CA GLN A 171 -2.02 -12.06 3.91
C GLN A 171 -2.03 -10.68 3.24
N LEU A 172 -0.90 -10.28 2.66
CA LEU A 172 -0.68 -8.94 2.11
C LEU A 172 -1.55 -8.70 0.87
N GLY A 173 -1.69 -7.42 0.50
CA GLY A 173 -2.55 -6.94 -0.57
C GLY A 173 -3.94 -6.53 -0.08
N THR A 174 -4.85 -6.34 -1.04
CA THR A 174 -6.23 -5.90 -0.78
C THR A 174 -7.14 -7.06 -0.38
N LYS A 175 -7.97 -6.85 0.65
CA LYS A 175 -8.93 -7.84 1.16
C LYS A 175 -10.21 -7.19 1.69
N PRO A 176 -11.35 -7.88 1.66
CA PRO A 176 -12.60 -7.37 2.21
C PRO A 176 -12.45 -6.97 3.68
N PHE A 177 -13.06 -5.84 4.06
CA PHE A 177 -13.17 -5.48 5.47
C PHE A 177 -14.10 -6.47 6.19
N ILE A 178 -13.58 -7.12 7.23
CA ILE A 178 -14.37 -7.98 8.10
C ILE A 178 -14.71 -7.18 9.36
N ALA A 179 -15.94 -6.68 9.44
CA ALA A 179 -16.42 -6.02 10.65
C ALA A 179 -16.42 -7.01 11.81
N ASN A 180 -15.82 -6.63 12.95
CA ASN A 180 -16.07 -7.36 14.18
C ASN A 180 -17.58 -7.27 14.48
N THR A 181 -18.24 -8.42 14.56
CA THR A 181 -19.69 -8.60 14.72
C THR A 181 -20.27 -7.99 16.02
N ARG A 182 -19.49 -7.19 16.76
CA ARG A 182 -19.93 -6.36 17.89
C ARG A 182 -20.46 -4.98 17.48
N LEU A 183 -20.52 -4.66 16.19
CA LEU A 183 -21.26 -3.48 15.71
C LEU A 183 -22.74 -3.85 15.57
N ASN A 184 -23.41 -4.01 16.72
CA ASN A 184 -24.86 -3.88 16.75
C ASN A 184 -25.20 -2.45 16.32
N THR A 185 -25.92 -2.34 15.19
CA THR A 185 -26.66 -1.17 14.73
C THR A 185 -25.86 0.13 14.66
N PHE A 186 -25.36 0.47 13.48
CA PHE A 186 -25.17 1.89 13.16
C PHE A 186 -26.51 2.59 13.43
N PRO A 187 -26.56 3.65 14.27
CA PRO A 187 -27.76 4.45 14.39
C PRO A 187 -28.12 4.97 12.99
N PRO A 188 -29.42 5.06 12.65
CA PRO A 188 -29.82 5.59 11.36
C PRO A 188 -29.18 6.97 11.17
N LEU A 189 -28.70 7.23 9.94
CA LEU A 189 -28.17 8.52 9.57
C LEU A 189 -29.15 9.61 10.04
N PRO A 190 -28.67 10.69 10.69
CA PRO A 190 -29.54 11.79 11.04
C PRO A 190 -30.21 12.31 9.76
N SER A 191 -31.53 12.33 9.75
CA SER A 191 -32.31 12.85 8.64
C SER A 191 -31.87 14.29 8.35
N ILE A 192 -31.42 14.54 7.13
CA ILE A 192 -31.14 15.88 6.64
C ILE A 192 -32.42 16.71 6.87
N PRO A 193 -32.37 17.82 7.62
CA PRO A 193 -33.53 18.69 7.77
C PRO A 193 -34.00 19.09 6.38
N GLN A 194 -35.25 18.74 6.05
CA GLN A 194 -35.85 19.21 4.80
C GLN A 194 -35.76 20.73 4.79
N ALA A 195 -35.13 21.28 3.74
CA ALA A 195 -35.11 22.72 3.55
C ALA A 195 -36.54 23.24 3.60
N PRO A 196 -36.82 24.32 4.36
CA PRO A 196 -38.14 24.90 4.38
C PRO A 196 -38.55 25.24 2.94
N PRO A 197 -39.82 24.98 2.55
CA PRO A 197 -40.27 25.30 1.22
C PRO A 197 -40.00 26.78 0.94
N LEU A 198 -39.40 27.08 -0.21
CA LEU A 198 -39.21 28.46 -0.67
C LEU A 198 -40.56 29.16 -0.59
N ALA A 199 -40.64 30.22 0.21
CA ALA A 199 -41.80 31.10 0.23
C ALA A 199 -41.98 31.64 -1.19
N THR A 200 -43.10 31.32 -1.82
CA THR A 200 -43.51 31.91 -3.09
C THR A 200 -43.59 33.43 -2.89
N PRO A 201 -42.90 34.24 -3.71
CA PRO A 201 -43.03 35.69 -3.60
C PRO A 201 -44.49 36.05 -3.90
N SER A 202 -45.16 36.63 -2.91
CA SER A 202 -46.50 37.20 -3.08
C SER A 202 -46.39 38.34 -4.08
N LEU A 203 -46.92 38.12 -5.28
CA LEU A 203 -47.24 39.18 -6.23
C LEU A 203 -48.34 40.04 -5.61
N PHE A 204 -47.95 41.06 -4.85
CA PHE A 204 -48.85 42.18 -4.57
C PHE A 204 -49.00 42.99 -5.86
N SER A 205 -50.17 42.80 -6.45
CA SER A 205 -50.74 43.63 -7.51
C SER A 205 -51.40 44.86 -6.89
N LYS A 206 -51.28 46.00 -7.59
CA LYS A 206 -52.07 47.25 -7.50
C LYS A 206 -51.66 48.19 -6.37
N THR A 207 -51.53 49.51 -6.57
CA THR A 207 -52.04 50.44 -7.61
C THR A 207 -51.17 51.68 -7.63
#